data_AF-A0A349N7U7-F1
#
_entry.id   AF-A0A349N7U7-F1
#
_cell.length_a   1.000
_cell.length_b   1.000
_cell.length_c   1.000
_cell.angle_alpha   90.00
_cell.angle_beta   90.00
_cell.angle_gamma   90.00
#
_symmetry.space_group_name_H-M   'P 1'
#
loop_
_entity.id
_entity.type
_entity.pdbx_description
1 polymer ?
#
loop_
_entity_poly.entity_id
_entity_poly.type
_entity_poly.pdbx_seq_one_letter_code
_entity_poly.pdbx_strand_id
1 'polypeptide(L)'
;GLMTPGESKVGFIPNNSAIPGNIGVVSKSGTLTYEVLFALKQVGMGASTCVGIGGDPIPGSNFIDILSQFEADPGTEAIVMVGEIGGNAEEEAAEFIKAHVSKPVVGYIAGVTAPPGKRMGHAGAIIAGGKGTADDKFAALTAAGVSTVKSLAAIGDALKEATGWS
;
A
#
# COMPACT_ATOMS: atom_id res chain seq x y z
N GLY A 1 -4.94 3.34 11.51
CA GLY A 1 -4.23 4.53 12.04
C GLY A 1 -3.84 5.42 10.87
N LEU A 2 -3.56 6.70 11.09
CA LEU A 2 -3.20 7.64 10.02
C LEU A 2 -2.17 8.68 10.47
N MET A 3 -1.39 9.20 9.52
CA MET A 3 -0.48 10.33 9.74
C MET A 3 -0.35 11.16 8.46
N THR A 4 -0.50 12.47 8.62
CA THR A 4 -0.10 13.50 7.65
C THR A 4 1.19 14.14 8.21
N PRO A 5 2.37 13.82 7.65
CA PRO A 5 3.64 14.24 8.23
C PRO A 5 3.74 15.77 8.37
N GLY A 6 4.18 16.24 9.53
CA GLY A 6 4.26 17.67 9.83
C GLY A 6 2.95 18.32 10.28
N GLU A 7 1.81 17.63 10.16
CA GLU A 7 0.50 18.19 10.51
C GLU A 7 -0.17 17.45 11.66
N SER A 8 -0.51 16.16 11.47
CA SER A 8 -1.31 15.42 12.46
C SER A 8 -1.06 13.91 12.40
N LYS A 9 -1.35 13.23 13.52
CA LYS A 9 -1.24 11.78 13.67
C LYS A 9 -2.32 11.23 14.58
N VAL A 10 -2.97 10.15 14.13
CA VAL A 10 -3.84 9.31 14.94
C VAL A 10 -3.33 7.87 14.92
N GLY A 11 -2.79 7.41 16.05
CA GLY A 11 -2.25 6.06 16.23
C GLY A 11 -0.77 6.05 16.62
N PHE A 12 -0.10 4.93 16.36
CA PHE A 12 1.25 4.65 16.87
C PHE A 12 2.38 4.79 15.84
N ILE A 13 2.10 5.36 14.66
CA ILE A 13 3.12 5.57 13.62
C ILE A 13 4.25 6.46 14.20
N PRO A 14 5.54 6.05 14.14
CA PRO A 14 6.64 6.84 14.69
C PRO A 14 6.81 8.17 13.95
N ASN A 15 6.91 9.29 14.68
CA ASN A 15 6.99 10.63 14.07
C ASN A 15 8.21 10.82 13.16
N ASN A 16 9.30 10.11 13.44
CA ASN A 16 10.55 10.21 12.68
C ASN A 16 10.59 9.27 11.45
N SER A 17 9.54 8.47 11.21
CA SER A 17 9.48 7.54 10.08
C SER A 17 9.17 8.22 8.76
N ALA A 18 8.54 9.39 8.76
CA ALA A 18 8.12 10.09 7.56
C ALA A 18 8.67 11.54 7.50
N ILE A 19 8.65 12.11 6.31
CA ILE A 19 8.78 13.55 6.04
C ILE A 19 7.59 13.99 5.16
N PRO A 20 7.19 15.28 5.18
CA PRO A 20 6.16 15.78 4.29
C PRO A 20 6.54 15.60 2.81
N GLY A 21 5.57 15.28 1.97
CA GLY A 21 5.73 15.16 0.52
C GLY A 21 4.39 14.91 -0.17
N ASN A 22 4.43 14.23 -1.32
CA ASN A 22 3.29 14.11 -2.23
C ASN A 22 2.89 12.65 -2.52
N ILE A 23 3.37 11.69 -1.73
CA ILE A 23 3.04 10.27 -1.91
C ILE A 23 1.97 9.83 -0.90
N GLY A 24 0.82 9.38 -1.40
CA GLY A 24 -0.21 8.73 -0.58
C GLY A 24 0.21 7.30 -0.26
N VAL A 25 0.14 6.87 1.01
CA VAL A 25 0.51 5.50 1.41
C VAL A 25 -0.68 4.81 2.07
N VAL A 26 -1.11 3.66 1.54
CA VAL A 26 -2.16 2.83 2.17
C VAL A 26 -1.64 1.42 2.44
N SER A 27 -1.91 0.89 3.64
CA SER A 27 -1.37 -0.40 4.06
C SER A 27 -2.30 -1.18 5.00
N LYS A 28 -2.35 -2.51 4.85
CA LYS A 28 -2.98 -3.41 5.82
C LYS A 28 -2.10 -3.61 7.08
N SER A 29 -0.79 -3.55 6.92
CA SER A 29 0.17 -3.79 8.00
C SER A 29 0.68 -2.50 8.63
N GLY A 30 0.51 -2.38 9.95
CA GLY A 30 1.02 -1.24 10.71
C GLY A 30 2.55 -1.12 10.68
N THR A 31 3.27 -2.25 10.71
CA THR A 31 4.74 -2.23 10.72
C THR A 31 5.33 -1.93 9.36
N LEU A 32 4.79 -2.55 8.30
CA LEU A 32 5.22 -2.26 6.93
C LEU A 32 4.89 -0.81 6.54
N THR A 33 3.85 -0.20 7.14
CA THR A 33 3.54 1.22 6.91
C THR A 33 4.75 2.10 7.23
N TYR A 34 5.32 1.98 8.44
CA TYR A 34 6.44 2.85 8.82
C TYR A 34 7.78 2.42 8.20
N GLU A 35 7.94 1.17 7.77
CA GLU A 35 9.09 0.74 6.96
C GLU A 35 9.07 1.38 5.58
N VAL A 36 7.89 1.44 4.92
CA VAL A 36 7.72 2.15 3.64
C VAL A 36 7.99 3.64 3.80
N LEU A 37 7.39 4.29 4.81
CA LEU A 37 7.65 5.70 5.07
C LEU A 37 9.14 5.98 5.28
N PHE A 38 9.81 5.11 6.04
CA PHE A 38 11.24 5.24 6.29
C PHE A 38 12.05 5.03 5.01
N ALA A 39 11.72 4.03 4.19
CA ALA A 39 12.38 3.77 2.91
C ALA A 39 12.24 4.96 1.95
N LEU A 40 11.04 5.54 1.83
CA LEU A 40 10.80 6.76 1.05
C LEU A 40 11.65 7.93 1.55
N LYS A 41 11.64 8.15 2.87
CA LYS A 41 12.45 9.20 3.50
C LYS A 41 13.94 9.05 3.21
N GLN A 42 14.49 7.83 3.21
CA GLN A 42 15.91 7.59 2.91
C GLN A 42 16.30 8.01 1.49
N VAL A 43 15.35 8.00 0.54
CA VAL A 43 15.57 8.45 -0.85
C VAL A 43 15.06 9.87 -1.10
N GLY A 44 14.78 10.63 -0.04
CA GLY A 44 14.33 12.02 -0.14
C GLY A 44 12.87 12.19 -0.56
N MET A 45 12.08 11.13 -0.57
CA MET A 45 10.67 11.15 -0.91
C MET A 45 9.81 11.23 0.36
N GLY A 46 8.76 12.05 0.33
CA GLY A 46 7.87 12.29 1.46
C GLY A 46 6.45 11.84 1.20
N ALA A 47 5.70 11.60 2.28
CA ALA A 47 4.29 11.23 2.18
C ALA A 47 3.38 12.45 2.31
N SER A 48 2.32 12.49 1.51
CA SER A 48 1.20 13.43 1.71
C SER A 48 0.42 13.02 2.94
N THR A 49 -0.13 11.80 2.91
CA THR A 49 -0.78 11.15 4.05
C THR A 49 -0.56 9.64 3.96
N CYS A 50 -0.43 9.00 5.12
CA CYS A 50 -0.43 7.55 5.22
C CYS A 50 -1.61 7.04 6.05
N VAL A 51 -2.19 5.93 5.60
CA VAL A 51 -3.35 5.28 6.23
C VAL A 51 -3.09 3.79 6.38
N GLY A 52 -2.99 3.34 7.62
CA GLY A 52 -3.04 1.92 7.96
C GLY A 52 -4.49 1.48 8.15
N ILE A 53 -5.06 0.77 7.16
CA ILE A 53 -6.44 0.27 7.16
C ILE A 53 -6.64 -0.96 8.06
N GLY A 54 -5.55 -1.62 8.44
CA GLY A 54 -5.54 -2.80 9.30
C GLY A 54 -5.71 -4.12 8.53
N GLY A 55 -5.31 -5.22 9.16
CA GLY A 55 -5.31 -6.57 8.58
C GLY A 55 -6.51 -7.43 8.99
N ASP A 56 -7.55 -6.82 9.56
CA ASP A 56 -8.78 -7.53 9.91
C ASP A 56 -9.63 -7.81 8.67
N PRO A 57 -10.41 -8.91 8.63
CA PRO A 57 -11.21 -9.27 7.46
C PRO A 57 -12.28 -8.25 7.07
N ILE A 58 -12.76 -7.45 8.05
CA ILE A 58 -13.76 -6.40 7.85
C ILE A 58 -13.21 -5.12 8.48
N PRO A 59 -12.39 -4.35 7.74
CA PRO A 59 -11.85 -3.10 8.26
C PRO A 59 -12.90 -1.99 8.21
N GLY A 60 -12.72 -0.94 9.02
CA GLY A 60 -13.59 0.24 8.99
C GLY A 60 -13.46 1.08 7.70
N SER A 61 -12.38 0.90 6.95
CA SER A 61 -12.17 1.45 5.60
C SER A 61 -11.32 0.46 4.81
N ASN A 62 -11.55 0.35 3.50
CA ASN A 62 -10.82 -0.57 2.63
C ASN A 62 -9.85 0.18 1.68
N PHE A 63 -9.16 -0.54 0.80
CA PHE A 63 -8.27 0.08 -0.18
C PHE A 63 -8.97 1.04 -1.13
N ILE A 64 -10.17 0.70 -1.61
CA ILE A 64 -10.94 1.54 -2.55
C ILE A 64 -11.30 2.88 -1.91
N ASP A 65 -11.74 2.88 -0.64
CA ASP A 65 -12.07 4.10 0.10
C ASP A 65 -10.87 5.06 0.17
N ILE A 66 -9.68 4.53 0.39
CA ILE A 66 -8.45 5.32 0.53
C ILE A 66 -7.89 5.72 -0.84
N LEU A 67 -7.93 4.84 -1.83
CA LEU A 67 -7.53 5.14 -3.21
C LEU A 67 -8.39 6.26 -3.80
N SER A 68 -9.70 6.25 -3.55
CA SER A 68 -10.59 7.33 -3.97
C SER A 68 -10.24 8.67 -3.32
N GLN A 69 -9.82 8.67 -2.05
CA GLN A 69 -9.40 9.88 -1.35
C GLN A 69 -8.06 10.39 -1.88
N PHE A 70 -7.10 9.49 -2.12
CA PHE A 70 -5.82 9.86 -2.71
C PHE A 70 -5.95 10.34 -4.15
N GLU A 71 -6.84 9.77 -4.96
CA GLU A 71 -7.15 10.27 -6.30
C GLU A 71 -7.71 11.71 -6.23
N ALA A 72 -8.63 11.98 -5.31
CA ALA A 72 -9.25 13.29 -5.14
C ALA A 72 -8.33 14.35 -4.50
N ASP A 73 -7.30 13.94 -3.75
CA ASP A 73 -6.40 14.84 -3.05
C ASP A 73 -5.35 15.49 -3.99
N PRO A 74 -5.40 16.80 -4.25
CA PRO A 74 -4.43 17.47 -5.12
C PRO A 74 -3.00 17.48 -4.55
N GLY A 75 -2.82 17.23 -3.24
CA GLY A 75 -1.50 17.10 -2.63
C GLY A 75 -0.86 15.72 -2.80
N THR A 76 -1.63 14.74 -3.27
CA THR A 76 -1.12 13.40 -3.59
C THR A 76 -0.88 13.28 -5.10
N GLU A 77 0.35 13.01 -5.51
CA GLU A 77 0.76 12.86 -6.91
C GLU A 77 1.05 11.41 -7.30
N ALA A 78 1.39 10.56 -6.34
CA ALA A 78 1.60 9.12 -6.54
C ALA A 78 1.13 8.34 -5.32
N ILE A 79 0.83 7.05 -5.49
CA ILE A 79 0.28 6.21 -4.43
C ILE A 79 1.14 4.96 -4.24
N VAL A 80 1.43 4.62 -2.98
CA VAL A 80 2.00 3.32 -2.60
C VAL A 80 0.94 2.50 -1.88
N MET A 81 0.65 1.32 -2.42
CA MET A 81 -0.30 0.37 -1.88
C MET A 81 0.43 -0.87 -1.34
N VAL A 82 0.26 -1.14 -0.05
CA VAL A 82 0.89 -2.26 0.66
C VAL A 82 -0.18 -3.27 1.09
N GLY A 83 -0.28 -4.34 0.32
CA GLY A 83 -1.16 -5.47 0.58
C GLY A 83 -0.46 -6.61 1.31
N GLU A 84 -1.25 -7.66 1.55
CA GLU A 84 -0.77 -8.94 2.11
C GLU A 84 -1.60 -10.09 1.55
N ILE A 85 -1.11 -11.32 1.68
CA ILE A 85 -1.88 -12.53 1.36
C ILE A 85 -3.23 -12.57 2.09
N GLY A 86 -4.16 -13.35 1.54
CA GLY A 86 -5.48 -13.58 2.11
C GLY A 86 -6.54 -12.55 1.67
N GLY A 87 -7.79 -13.02 1.56
CA GLY A 87 -8.89 -12.24 0.98
C GLY A 87 -8.64 -11.87 -0.48
N ASN A 88 -9.46 -10.95 -0.99
CA ASN A 88 -9.46 -10.48 -2.39
C ASN A 88 -9.41 -8.94 -2.51
N ALA A 89 -9.12 -8.22 -1.42
CA ALA A 89 -9.18 -6.76 -1.37
C ALA A 89 -8.21 -6.09 -2.34
N GLU A 90 -7.04 -6.69 -2.57
CA GLU A 90 -6.04 -6.19 -3.50
C GLU A 90 -6.46 -6.37 -4.97
N GLU A 91 -7.14 -7.49 -5.28
CA GLU A 91 -7.72 -7.74 -6.60
C GLU A 91 -8.89 -6.80 -6.88
N GLU A 92 -9.76 -6.55 -5.90
CA GLU A 92 -10.84 -5.55 -6.01
C GLU A 92 -10.27 -4.13 -6.17
N ALA A 93 -9.21 -3.80 -5.44
CA ALA A 93 -8.49 -2.54 -5.60
C ALA A 93 -7.85 -2.42 -6.99
N ALA A 94 -7.34 -3.49 -7.57
CA ALA A 94 -6.79 -3.48 -8.92
C ALA A 94 -7.85 -3.11 -9.97
N GLU A 95 -9.05 -3.71 -9.89
CA GLU A 95 -10.16 -3.35 -10.78
C GLU A 95 -10.59 -1.88 -10.61
N PHE A 96 -10.62 -1.39 -9.36
CA PHE A 96 -10.92 0.02 -9.08
C PHE A 96 -9.83 0.96 -9.64
N ILE A 97 -8.55 0.63 -9.43
CA ILE A 97 -7.42 1.42 -9.95
C ILE A 97 -7.54 1.57 -11.46
N LYS A 98 -7.74 0.45 -12.16
CA LYS A 98 -7.87 0.43 -13.61
C LYS A 98 -9.00 1.31 -14.14
N ALA A 99 -10.10 1.41 -13.40
CA ALA A 99 -11.29 2.14 -13.82
C ALA A 99 -11.31 3.61 -13.37
N HIS A 100 -10.65 3.95 -12.27
CA HIS A 100 -10.91 5.20 -11.55
C HIS A 100 -9.68 5.95 -11.03
N VAL A 101 -8.50 5.33 -11.00
CA VAL A 101 -7.29 5.99 -10.46
C VAL A 101 -6.40 6.40 -11.63
N SER A 102 -6.15 7.70 -11.75
CA SER A 102 -5.29 8.26 -12.81
C SER A 102 -3.85 8.44 -12.35
N LYS A 103 -3.64 8.54 -11.03
CA LYS A 103 -2.31 8.72 -10.43
C LYS A 103 -1.47 7.44 -10.49
N PRO A 104 -0.15 7.54 -10.68
CA PRO A 104 0.74 6.39 -10.64
C PRO A 104 0.63 5.62 -9.32
N VAL A 105 0.47 4.30 -9.40
CA VAL A 105 0.39 3.42 -8.23
C VAL A 105 1.56 2.43 -8.25
N VAL A 106 2.24 2.32 -7.12
CA VAL A 106 3.25 1.28 -6.84
C VAL A 106 2.70 0.31 -5.80
N GLY A 107 2.76 -0.98 -6.11
CA GLY A 107 2.17 -2.05 -5.29
C GLY A 107 3.23 -2.99 -4.69
N TYR A 108 3.05 -3.36 -3.42
CA TYR A 108 3.82 -4.42 -2.76
C TYR A 108 2.88 -5.38 -2.02
N ILE A 109 3.12 -6.69 -2.13
CA ILE A 109 2.36 -7.72 -1.43
C ILE A 109 3.26 -8.48 -0.47
N ALA A 110 2.94 -8.42 0.83
CA ALA A 110 3.62 -9.19 1.85
C ALA A 110 3.16 -10.66 1.88
N GLY A 111 4.03 -11.56 2.33
CA GLY A 111 3.67 -12.96 2.61
C GLY A 111 3.87 -13.93 1.43
N VAL A 112 4.68 -13.57 0.42
CA VAL A 112 4.98 -14.41 -0.76
C VAL A 112 5.45 -15.82 -0.37
N THR A 113 6.21 -15.96 0.73
CA THR A 113 6.76 -17.24 1.19
C THR A 113 5.88 -17.96 2.22
N ALA A 114 4.64 -17.51 2.43
CA ALA A 114 3.76 -18.09 3.43
C ALA A 114 3.26 -19.49 3.02
N PRO A 115 3.28 -20.47 3.93
CA PRO A 115 2.75 -21.79 3.65
C PRO A 115 1.20 -21.77 3.57
N PRO A 116 0.58 -22.56 2.68
CA PRO A 116 -0.88 -22.66 2.57
C PRO A 116 -1.56 -23.06 3.88
N GLY A 117 -2.76 -22.54 4.14
CA GLY A 117 -3.58 -22.90 5.30
C GLY A 117 -3.05 -22.42 6.66
N LYS A 118 -1.95 -21.65 6.70
CA LYS A 118 -1.49 -20.98 7.92
C LYS A 118 -1.93 -19.53 7.95
N ARG A 119 -2.43 -19.10 9.10
CA ARG A 119 -2.68 -17.69 9.41
C ARG A 119 -1.38 -17.01 9.81
N MET A 120 -1.08 -15.88 9.19
CA MET A 120 0.15 -15.11 9.39
C MET A 120 -0.13 -13.83 10.17
N GLY A 121 -0.01 -13.85 11.50
CA GLY A 121 -0.13 -12.65 12.34
C GLY A 121 -1.53 -12.01 12.32
N HIS A 122 -1.83 -11.21 11.29
CA HIS A 122 -3.13 -10.58 11.06
C HIS A 122 -4.25 -11.61 10.87
N ALA A 123 -5.46 -11.25 11.30
CA ALA A 123 -6.63 -12.13 11.24
C ALA A 123 -7.02 -12.49 9.79
N GLY A 124 -6.87 -11.55 8.85
CA GLY A 124 -7.17 -11.74 7.43
C GLY A 124 -6.06 -12.42 6.62
N ALA A 125 -4.85 -12.56 7.15
CA ALA A 125 -3.69 -13.08 6.44
C ALA A 125 -3.65 -14.63 6.42
N ILE A 126 -4.65 -15.24 5.77
CA ILE A 126 -4.76 -16.68 5.58
C ILE A 126 -5.10 -17.01 4.12
N ILE A 127 -4.33 -17.92 3.52
CA ILE A 127 -4.63 -18.47 2.20
C ILE A 127 -5.58 -19.65 2.41
N ALA A 128 -6.82 -19.50 1.91
CA ALA A 128 -7.87 -20.51 2.02
C ALA A 128 -8.48 -20.82 0.64
N GLY A 129 -8.79 -22.09 0.38
CA GLY A 129 -9.44 -22.50 -0.86
C GLY A 129 -8.64 -22.25 -2.15
N GLY A 130 -7.31 -22.13 -2.05
CA GLY A 130 -6.43 -21.87 -3.21
C GLY A 130 -6.55 -20.46 -3.80
N LYS A 131 -7.16 -19.51 -3.08
CA LYS A 131 -7.32 -18.11 -3.50
C LYS A 131 -6.64 -17.16 -2.51
N GLY A 132 -6.29 -15.97 -2.99
CA GLY A 132 -5.64 -14.93 -2.19
C GLY A 132 -4.15 -15.13 -2.00
N THR A 133 -3.49 -15.81 -2.95
CA THR A 133 -2.03 -15.91 -2.95
C THR A 133 -1.40 -14.57 -3.32
N ALA A 134 -0.13 -14.38 -2.97
CA ALA A 134 0.58 -13.16 -3.35
C ALA A 134 0.72 -13.03 -4.87
N ASP A 135 0.90 -14.16 -5.58
CA ASP A 135 1.05 -14.18 -7.04
C ASP A 135 -0.24 -13.78 -7.75
N ASP A 136 -1.41 -14.23 -7.28
CA ASP A 136 -2.70 -13.80 -7.83
C ASP A 136 -2.88 -12.28 -7.70
N LYS A 137 -2.52 -11.74 -6.52
CA LYS A 137 -2.61 -10.31 -6.21
C LYS A 137 -1.66 -9.49 -7.08
N PHE A 138 -0.42 -9.95 -7.24
CA PHE A 138 0.53 -9.31 -8.16
C PHE A 138 0.02 -9.32 -9.59
N ALA A 139 -0.50 -10.45 -10.07
CA ALA A 139 -1.04 -10.55 -11.43
C ALA A 139 -2.21 -9.57 -11.66
N ALA A 140 -3.14 -9.47 -10.71
CA ALA A 140 -4.25 -8.52 -10.78
C ALA A 140 -3.76 -7.05 -10.81
N LEU A 141 -2.86 -6.69 -9.90
CA LEU A 141 -2.30 -5.33 -9.83
C LEU A 141 -1.52 -4.97 -11.09
N THR A 142 -0.65 -5.85 -11.59
CA THR A 142 0.08 -5.63 -12.84
C THR A 142 -0.88 -5.48 -14.02
N ALA A 143 -1.94 -6.28 -14.11
CA ALA A 143 -2.96 -6.17 -15.16
C ALA A 143 -3.78 -4.87 -15.09
N ALA A 144 -3.81 -4.21 -13.94
CA ALA A 144 -4.40 -2.88 -13.73
C ALA A 144 -3.43 -1.72 -14.02
N GLY A 145 -2.18 -2.00 -14.41
CA GLY A 145 -1.16 -0.98 -14.67
C GLY A 145 -0.40 -0.51 -13.42
N VAL A 146 -0.51 -1.23 -12.29
CA VAL A 146 0.25 -0.94 -11.08
C VAL A 146 1.69 -1.44 -11.24
N SER A 147 2.66 -0.59 -10.92
CA SER A 147 4.07 -0.97 -10.83
C SER A 147 4.31 -1.81 -9.57
N THR A 148 4.37 -3.14 -9.73
CA THR A 148 4.53 -4.05 -8.60
C THR A 148 5.99 -4.33 -8.25
N VAL A 149 6.35 -4.25 -6.98
CA VAL A 149 7.70 -4.57 -6.48
C VAL A 149 7.67 -5.73 -5.48
N LYS A 150 8.79 -6.46 -5.40
CA LYS A 150 8.97 -7.59 -4.47
C LYS A 150 9.79 -7.25 -3.22
N SER A 151 10.23 -6.00 -3.09
CA SER A 151 11.02 -5.50 -1.97
C SER A 151 10.66 -4.05 -1.69
N LEU A 152 10.57 -3.69 -0.41
CA LEU A 152 10.31 -2.31 0.01
C LEU A 152 11.41 -1.35 -0.47
N ALA A 153 12.65 -1.83 -0.58
CA ALA A 153 13.78 -1.04 -1.07
C ALA A 153 13.61 -0.59 -2.53
N ALA A 154 12.82 -1.32 -3.32
CA ALA A 154 12.57 -0.99 -4.73
C ALA A 154 11.41 -0.01 -4.93
N ILE A 155 10.67 0.37 -3.87
CA ILE A 155 9.52 1.28 -3.99
C ILE A 155 9.95 2.65 -4.51
N GLY A 156 11.07 3.18 -4.02
CA GLY A 156 11.57 4.48 -4.45
C GLY A 156 11.90 4.52 -5.95
N ASP A 157 12.60 3.50 -6.45
CA ASP A 157 12.94 3.41 -7.87
C ASP A 157 11.70 3.20 -8.75
N ALA A 158 10.76 2.35 -8.31
CA ALA A 158 9.50 2.14 -9.02
C ALA A 158 8.64 3.40 -9.07
N LEU A 159 8.66 4.23 -8.02
CA LEU A 159 7.99 5.53 -8.04
C LEU A 159 8.63 6.44 -9.08
N LYS A 160 9.97 6.56 -9.11
CA LYS A 160 10.67 7.38 -10.12
C LYS A 160 10.34 6.96 -11.54
N GLU A 161 10.31 5.66 -11.80
CA GLU A 161 9.95 5.12 -13.11
C GLU A 161 8.49 5.46 -13.48
N ALA A 162 7.56 5.27 -12.54
CA ALA A 162 6.14 5.49 -12.79
C ALA A 162 5.75 6.98 -12.91
N THR A 163 6.47 7.88 -12.24
CA THR A 163 6.17 9.33 -12.23
C THR A 163 7.08 10.15 -13.14
N GLY A 164 8.25 9.63 -13.52
CA GLY A 164 9.30 10.39 -14.20
C GLY A 164 10.06 11.38 -13.31
N TRP A 165 9.97 11.25 -11.98
CA TRP A 165 10.72 12.10 -11.04
C TRP A 165 12.22 11.78 -11.04
N SER A 166 13.06 12.80 -10.88
CA SER A 166 14.52 12.70 -10.82
C SER A 166 15.04 12.58 -9.39
#